data_AF-A0A7S4MIC7-F1
#
_entry.id   AF-A0A7S4MIC7-F1
#
_cell.length_a   1.000
_cell.length_b   1.000
_cell.length_c   1.000
_cell.angle_alpha   90.00
_cell.angle_beta   90.00
_cell.angle_gamma   90.00
#
_symmetry.space_group_name_H-M   'P 1'
#
loop_
_entity.id
_entity.type
_entity.pdbx_description
1 polymer ?
#
loop_
_entity_poly.entity_id
_entity_poly.type
_entity_poly.pdbx_seq_one_letter_code
_entity_poly.pdbx_strand_id
1 'polypeptide(L)'
;MDDIKLVSSLHEKPTFLPPYQIRHSVTQISLILFALFFLNGVVLLTVRSFQWCHGPKKTHKNIATDEHKLAYRVVSIIMNGLLGVTGIYHFLRLPEETTIAERITGFEELSILAYLQIAYQLWAIPMGVFFVPEPKEMLYHHIGVMVVGSLSAFFTNGFRYHDPFFFGLIESSSVPLVVMNMLRDSPKTATKHPVANALVGLSFALSFIVTRVFMWMPQAFDFIRLAAMMSYTCAGYLGKIGLVFSIVVCFFLTALQLFWAGKIIRGVLAVVVASDGDSDGKKAKKVN
;
A
#
# COMPACT_ATOMS: atom_id res chain seq x y z
N MET A 1 2.15 26.37 23.15
CA MET A 1 2.36 27.62 22.37
C MET A 1 3.73 27.60 21.69
N ASP A 2 4.73 26.94 22.30
CA ASP A 2 6.07 26.82 21.72
C ASP A 2 6.12 25.96 20.46
N ASP A 3 5.39 24.85 20.40
CA ASP A 3 5.30 24.01 19.19
C ASP A 3 4.80 24.78 17.96
N ILE A 4 3.83 25.68 18.13
CA ILE A 4 3.27 26.48 17.02
C ILE A 4 4.33 27.47 16.52
N LYS A 5 5.08 28.10 17.42
CA LYS A 5 6.19 29.00 17.04
C LYS A 5 7.29 28.24 16.30
N LEU A 6 7.65 27.06 16.80
CA LEU A 6 8.62 26.16 16.16
C LEU A 6 8.17 25.74 14.76
N VAL A 7 6.92 25.27 14.62
CA VAL A 7 6.34 24.90 13.33
C VAL A 7 6.26 26.11 12.39
N SER A 8 5.94 27.29 12.92
CA SER A 8 5.88 28.52 12.12
C SER A 8 7.22 28.90 11.51
N SER A 9 8.34 28.69 12.22
CA SER A 9 9.67 29.01 11.68
C SER A 9 10.10 28.07 10.56
N LEU A 10 9.49 26.88 10.44
CA LEU A 10 9.77 25.94 9.34
C LEU A 10 9.28 26.45 7.98
N HIS A 11 8.39 27.46 7.95
CA HIS A 11 7.93 28.10 6.71
C HIS A 11 8.89 29.13 6.13
N GLU A 12 9.99 29.45 6.82
CA GLU A 12 11.06 30.27 6.26
C GLU A 12 11.72 29.58 5.05
N LYS A 13 11.60 28.26 4.95
CA LYS A 13 12.10 27.47 3.83
C LYS A 13 11.13 27.53 2.64
N PRO A 14 11.62 27.41 1.39
CA PRO A 14 10.78 27.25 0.21
C PRO A 14 9.82 26.06 0.34
N THR A 15 8.60 26.18 -0.19
CA THR A 15 7.59 25.11 -0.17
C THR A 15 8.11 23.81 -0.77
N PHE A 16 8.75 23.92 -1.94
CA PHE A 16 9.30 22.80 -2.68
C PHE A 16 10.79 22.64 -2.41
N LEU A 17 11.27 21.41 -2.55
CA LEU A 17 12.70 21.13 -2.50
C LEU A 17 13.47 21.94 -3.56
N PRO A 18 14.78 22.15 -3.36
CA PRO A 18 15.61 22.77 -4.37
C PRO A 18 15.51 22.06 -5.74
N PRO A 19 15.62 22.79 -6.87
CA PRO A 19 15.43 22.20 -8.21
C PRO A 19 16.29 20.97 -8.50
N TYR A 20 17.52 20.89 -7.96
CA TYR A 20 18.39 19.73 -8.16
C TYR A 20 17.84 18.47 -7.45
N GLN A 21 17.25 18.61 -6.26
CA GLN A 21 16.62 17.51 -5.55
C GLN A 21 15.33 17.07 -6.25
N ILE A 22 14.52 18.01 -6.76
CA ILE A 22 13.33 17.68 -7.56
C ILE A 22 13.74 16.87 -8.80
N ARG A 23 14.76 17.32 -9.54
CA ARG A 23 15.28 16.57 -10.71
C ARG A 23 15.76 15.18 -10.33
N HIS A 24 16.42 15.04 -9.17
CA HIS A 24 16.81 13.75 -8.63
C HIS A 24 15.59 12.87 -8.33
N SER A 25 14.60 13.37 -7.59
CA SER A 25 13.33 12.65 -7.31
C SER A 25 12.66 12.17 -8.60
N VAL A 26 12.51 13.05 -9.59
CA VAL A 26 11.90 12.71 -10.89
C VAL A 26 12.71 11.62 -11.61
N THR A 27 14.04 11.75 -11.63
CA THR A 27 14.91 10.76 -12.27
C THR A 27 14.78 9.39 -11.61
N GLN A 28 14.79 9.32 -10.27
CA GLN A 28 14.63 8.06 -9.54
C GLN A 28 13.25 7.43 -9.81
N ILE A 29 12.17 8.22 -9.73
CA ILE A 29 10.80 7.76 -10.02
C ILE A 29 10.72 7.21 -11.45
N SER A 30 11.29 7.92 -12.44
CA SER A 30 11.29 7.47 -13.84
C SER A 30 12.09 6.19 -14.05
N LEU A 31 13.25 6.04 -13.43
CA LEU A 31 14.07 4.84 -13.52
C LEU A 31 13.36 3.62 -12.93
N ILE A 32 12.76 3.77 -11.74
CA ILE A 32 11.97 2.71 -11.09
C ILE A 32 10.76 2.36 -11.96
N LEU A 33 10.03 3.36 -12.47
CA LEU A 33 8.88 3.15 -13.34
C LEU A 33 9.24 2.37 -14.61
N PHE A 34 10.35 2.73 -15.25
CA PHE A 34 10.86 1.99 -16.41
C PHE A 34 11.19 0.53 -16.05
N ALA A 35 11.87 0.31 -14.91
CA ALA A 35 12.17 -1.03 -14.43
C ALA A 35 10.90 -1.86 -14.15
N LEU A 36 9.82 -1.24 -13.65
CA LEU A 36 8.53 -1.90 -13.44
C LEU A 36 7.87 -2.34 -14.74
N PHE A 37 7.85 -1.48 -15.76
CA PHE A 37 7.31 -1.84 -17.07
C PHE A 37 8.13 -2.95 -17.72
N PHE A 38 9.45 -2.88 -17.62
CA PHE A 38 10.35 -3.93 -18.12
C PHE A 38 10.09 -5.26 -17.40
N LEU A 39 10.06 -5.26 -16.06
CA LEU A 39 9.77 -6.44 -15.26
C LEU A 39 8.41 -7.04 -15.61
N ASN A 40 7.36 -6.22 -15.72
CA ASN A 40 6.03 -6.67 -16.14
C ASN A 40 6.05 -7.31 -17.53
N GLY A 41 6.80 -6.75 -18.47
CA GLY A 41 6.99 -7.33 -19.81
C GLY A 41 7.64 -8.71 -19.75
N VAL A 42 8.73 -8.87 -18.99
CA VAL A 42 9.42 -10.16 -18.79
C VAL A 42 8.49 -11.19 -18.14
N VAL A 43 7.79 -10.81 -17.07
CA VAL A 43 6.85 -11.70 -16.38
C VAL A 43 5.71 -12.11 -17.33
N LEU A 44 5.15 -11.17 -18.10
CA LEU A 44 4.08 -11.46 -19.05
C LEU A 44 4.53 -12.44 -20.14
N LEU A 45 5.72 -12.26 -20.71
CA LEU A 45 6.29 -13.19 -21.69
C LEU A 45 6.52 -14.58 -21.10
N THR A 46 6.96 -14.64 -19.85
CA THR A 46 7.15 -15.91 -19.12
C THR A 46 5.80 -16.62 -18.92
N VAL A 47 4.78 -15.89 -18.45
CA VAL A 47 3.41 -16.42 -18.26
C VAL A 47 2.84 -16.94 -19.58
N ARG A 48 2.98 -16.18 -20.66
CA ARG A 48 2.56 -16.58 -22.02
C ARG A 48 3.25 -17.86 -22.48
N SER A 49 4.57 -17.92 -22.34
CA SER A 49 5.37 -19.08 -22.75
C SER A 49 4.95 -20.33 -21.96
N PHE A 50 4.73 -20.18 -20.65
CA PHE A 50 4.27 -21.29 -19.81
C PHE A 50 2.86 -21.78 -20.19
N GLN A 51 1.92 -20.85 -20.39
CA GLN A 51 0.55 -21.19 -20.79
C GLN A 51 0.47 -21.76 -22.21
N TRP A 52 1.35 -21.35 -23.12
CA TRP A 52 1.47 -21.95 -24.45
C TRP A 52 1.85 -23.43 -24.37
N CYS A 53 2.81 -23.77 -23.50
CA CYS A 53 3.28 -25.15 -23.35
C CYS A 53 2.35 -26.05 -22.51
N HIS A 54 1.68 -25.51 -21.50
CA HIS A 54 0.95 -26.31 -20.48
C HIS A 54 -0.52 -25.93 -20.31
N GLY A 55 -0.99 -24.87 -20.98
CA GLY A 55 -2.31 -24.31 -20.77
C GLY A 55 -3.42 -25.11 -21.48
N PRO A 56 -4.63 -25.16 -20.90
CA PRO A 56 -5.79 -25.67 -21.60
C PRO A 56 -6.12 -24.78 -22.81
N LYS A 57 -6.66 -25.38 -23.89
CA LYS A 57 -7.17 -24.64 -25.06
C LYS A 57 -8.39 -23.79 -24.66
N LYS A 58 -8.15 -22.58 -24.15
CA LYS A 58 -9.16 -21.56 -23.86
C LYS A 58 -9.38 -20.66 -25.10
N THR A 59 -10.46 -19.88 -25.10
CA THR A 59 -10.70 -18.84 -26.11
C THR A 59 -9.69 -17.68 -25.95
N HIS A 60 -9.18 -17.15 -27.07
CA HIS A 60 -8.12 -16.11 -27.08
C HIS A 60 -8.41 -14.89 -26.19
N LYS A 61 -9.67 -14.43 -26.13
CA LYS A 61 -10.05 -13.24 -25.34
C LYS A 61 -9.91 -13.43 -23.83
N ASN A 62 -10.22 -14.63 -23.32
CA ASN A 62 -10.12 -14.93 -21.88
C ASN A 62 -8.66 -15.20 -21.46
N ILE A 63 -7.83 -15.69 -22.38
CA ILE A 63 -6.41 -15.95 -22.14
C ILE A 63 -5.65 -14.64 -21.88
N ALA A 64 -5.79 -13.65 -22.76
CA ALA A 64 -5.02 -12.40 -22.65
C ALA A 64 -5.27 -11.67 -21.32
N THR A 65 -6.53 -11.58 -20.88
CA THR A 65 -6.88 -10.96 -19.60
C THR A 65 -6.32 -11.74 -18.41
N ASP A 66 -6.39 -13.07 -18.44
CA ASP A 66 -5.84 -13.94 -17.38
C ASP A 66 -4.31 -13.79 -17.27
N GLU A 67 -3.60 -13.71 -18.41
CA GLU A 67 -2.15 -13.52 -18.46
C GLU A 67 -1.72 -12.17 -17.86
N HIS A 68 -2.38 -11.08 -18.27
CA HIS A 68 -2.10 -9.75 -17.74
C HIS A 68 -2.40 -9.65 -16.24
N LYS A 69 -3.50 -10.25 -15.78
CA LYS A 69 -3.85 -10.31 -14.36
C LYS A 69 -2.81 -11.06 -13.54
N LEU A 70 -2.30 -12.17 -14.06
CA LEU A 70 -1.26 -12.93 -13.38
C LEU A 70 0.07 -12.16 -13.34
N ALA A 71 0.49 -11.58 -14.47
CA ALA A 71 1.72 -10.79 -14.55
C ALA A 71 1.67 -9.59 -13.59
N TYR A 72 0.56 -8.85 -13.60
CA TYR A 72 0.30 -7.75 -12.67
C TYR A 72 0.48 -8.19 -11.21
N ARG A 73 -0.15 -9.30 -10.81
CA ARG A 73 -0.07 -9.81 -9.43
C ARG A 73 1.34 -10.21 -9.01
N VAL A 74 2.10 -10.84 -9.90
CA VAL A 74 3.49 -11.21 -9.62
C VAL A 74 4.34 -9.96 -9.40
N VAL A 75 4.22 -8.95 -10.26
CA VAL A 75 4.93 -7.67 -10.09
C VAL A 75 4.49 -6.96 -8.80
N SER A 76 3.20 -6.94 -8.49
CA SER A 76 2.69 -6.40 -7.22
C SER A 76 3.24 -7.14 -6.00
N ILE A 77 3.40 -8.46 -6.03
CA ILE A 77 4.02 -9.23 -4.93
C ILE A 77 5.48 -8.80 -4.75
N ILE A 78 6.24 -8.71 -5.85
CA ILE A 78 7.65 -8.32 -5.81
C ILE A 78 7.79 -6.90 -5.22
N MET A 79 6.98 -5.96 -5.70
CA MET A 79 7.06 -4.56 -5.26
C MET A 79 6.56 -4.34 -3.84
N ASN A 80 5.41 -4.89 -3.47
CA ASN A 80 4.92 -4.78 -2.10
C ASN A 80 5.83 -5.54 -1.12
N GLY A 81 6.47 -6.62 -1.55
CA GLY A 81 7.49 -7.31 -0.78
C GLY A 81 8.74 -6.45 -0.56
N LEU A 82 9.25 -5.83 -1.62
CA LEU A 82 10.39 -4.90 -1.54
C LEU A 82 10.09 -3.71 -0.62
N LEU A 83 8.94 -3.05 -0.82
CA LEU A 83 8.47 -1.94 0.02
C LEU A 83 8.28 -2.40 1.47
N GLY A 84 7.63 -3.54 1.69
CA GLY A 84 7.41 -4.13 3.01
C GLY A 84 8.70 -4.38 3.78
N VAL A 85 9.66 -5.08 3.16
CA VAL A 85 10.95 -5.39 3.79
C VAL A 85 11.76 -4.12 4.07
N THR A 86 11.86 -3.22 3.09
CA THR A 86 12.61 -1.95 3.24
C THR A 86 11.97 -1.06 4.30
N GLY A 87 10.63 -0.98 4.29
CA GLY A 87 9.84 -0.26 5.28
C GLY A 87 10.06 -0.76 6.70
N ILE A 88 9.94 -2.08 6.92
CA ILE A 88 10.20 -2.69 8.22
C ILE A 88 11.65 -2.41 8.67
N TYR A 89 12.62 -2.57 7.76
CA TYR A 89 14.04 -2.33 8.05
C TYR A 89 14.30 -0.91 8.58
N HIS A 90 13.75 0.11 7.91
CA HIS A 90 13.92 1.51 8.29
C HIS A 90 13.05 1.89 9.49
N PHE A 91 11.81 1.40 9.56
CA PHE A 91 10.89 1.71 10.66
C PHE A 91 11.44 1.26 12.01
N LEU A 92 12.05 0.06 12.06
CA LEU A 92 12.69 -0.46 13.28
C LEU A 92 13.99 0.26 13.65
N ARG A 93 14.52 1.11 12.77
CA ARG A 93 15.74 1.90 12.97
C ARG A 93 15.47 3.39 13.11
N LEU A 94 14.21 3.81 13.08
CA LEU A 94 13.85 5.20 13.36
C LEU A 94 14.23 5.51 14.81
N PRO A 95 14.86 6.67 15.08
CA PRO A 95 15.15 7.10 16.44
C PRO A 95 13.84 7.29 17.21
N GLU A 96 13.77 6.74 18.44
CA GLU A 96 12.59 6.85 19.30
C GLU A 96 12.32 8.30 19.73
N GLU A 97 13.39 9.05 20.01
CA GLU A 97 13.32 10.47 20.36
C GLU A 97 13.66 11.31 19.14
N THR A 98 12.64 11.96 18.56
CA THR A 98 12.79 12.91 17.46
C THR A 98 12.02 14.19 17.74
N THR A 99 12.63 15.32 17.39
CA THR A 99 11.97 16.62 17.51
C THR A 99 10.89 16.79 16.45
N ILE A 100 9.89 17.64 16.71
CA ILE A 100 8.85 17.97 15.72
C ILE A 100 9.46 18.46 14.39
N ALA A 101 10.53 19.28 14.45
CA ALA A 101 11.20 19.81 13.27
C ALA A 101 11.87 18.72 12.42
N GLU A 102 12.53 17.75 13.06
CA GLU A 102 13.14 16.60 12.38
C GLU A 102 12.09 15.71 11.71
N ARG A 103 10.94 15.50 12.36
CA ARG A 103 9.87 14.66 11.81
C ARG A 103 9.21 15.28 10.57
N ILE A 104 9.16 16.61 10.50
CA ILE A 104 8.57 17.36 9.37
C ILE A 104 9.58 17.52 8.22
N THR A 105 10.84 17.87 8.53
CA THR A 105 11.82 18.30 7.52
C THR A 105 13.02 17.39 7.34
N GLY A 106 13.32 16.52 8.32
CA GLY A 106 14.48 15.64 8.29
C GLY A 106 14.26 14.39 7.45
N PHE A 107 15.20 13.45 7.59
CA PHE A 107 15.17 12.12 6.99
C PHE A 107 15.06 12.13 5.45
N GLU A 108 15.83 12.99 4.79
CA GLU A 108 15.84 13.10 3.32
C GLU A 108 16.13 11.76 2.62
N GLU A 109 16.97 10.91 3.23
CA GLU A 109 17.33 9.59 2.74
C GLU A 109 16.13 8.63 2.66
N LEU A 110 15.08 8.84 3.46
CA LEU A 110 13.89 7.99 3.47
C LEU A 110 12.94 8.27 2.30
N SER A 111 13.15 9.36 1.55
CA SER A 111 12.36 9.68 0.35
C SER A 111 12.41 8.61 -0.73
N ILE A 112 13.39 7.69 -0.69
CA ILE A 112 13.44 6.53 -1.59
C ILE A 112 12.16 5.69 -1.54
N LEU A 113 11.52 5.58 -0.36
CA LEU A 113 10.25 4.86 -0.20
C LEU A 113 9.10 5.58 -0.89
N ALA A 114 9.05 6.91 -0.81
CA ALA A 114 8.11 7.71 -1.58
C ALA A 114 8.35 7.56 -3.09
N TYR A 115 9.61 7.53 -3.56
CA TYR A 115 9.93 7.33 -4.97
C TYR A 115 9.45 5.97 -5.48
N LEU A 116 9.75 4.90 -4.74
CA LEU A 116 9.28 3.55 -5.05
C LEU A 116 7.76 3.49 -5.09
N GLN A 117 7.09 4.11 -4.12
CA GLN A 117 5.64 4.08 -4.03
C GLN A 117 4.99 4.87 -5.17
N ILE A 118 5.44 6.09 -5.46
CA ILE A 118 4.93 6.89 -6.60
C ILE A 118 5.13 6.13 -7.92
N ALA A 119 6.32 5.57 -8.16
CA ALA A 119 6.59 4.80 -9.37
C ALA A 119 5.69 3.56 -9.47
N TYR A 120 5.47 2.86 -8.36
CA TYR A 120 4.54 1.73 -8.29
C TYR A 120 3.10 2.15 -8.62
N GLN A 121 2.60 3.26 -8.06
CA GLN A 121 1.24 3.74 -8.36
C GLN A 121 1.10 4.20 -9.82
N LEU A 122 2.11 4.87 -10.38
CA LEU A 122 2.14 5.29 -11.79
C LEU A 122 2.11 4.11 -12.76
N TRP A 123 2.66 2.96 -12.36
CA TRP A 123 2.54 1.71 -13.11
C TRP A 123 1.19 1.01 -12.84
N ALA A 124 0.76 0.91 -11.57
CA ALA A 124 -0.40 0.15 -11.18
C ALA A 124 -1.71 0.72 -11.73
N ILE A 125 -1.88 2.05 -11.70
CA ILE A 125 -3.11 2.72 -12.19
C ILE A 125 -3.42 2.37 -13.65
N PRO A 126 -2.53 2.61 -14.65
CA PRO A 126 -2.82 2.24 -16.02
C PRO A 126 -3.00 0.73 -16.20
N MET A 127 -2.26 -0.10 -15.46
CA MET A 127 -2.46 -1.56 -15.50
C MET A 127 -3.85 -1.98 -15.00
N GLY A 128 -4.29 -1.40 -13.89
CA GLY A 128 -5.60 -1.63 -13.27
C GLY A 128 -6.76 -1.11 -14.12
N VAL A 129 -6.58 -0.01 -14.84
CA VAL A 129 -7.61 0.57 -15.72
C VAL A 129 -7.74 -0.20 -17.04
N PHE A 130 -6.62 -0.50 -17.71
CA PHE A 130 -6.66 -1.02 -19.08
C PHE A 130 -6.59 -2.55 -19.19
N PHE A 131 -6.00 -3.24 -18.21
CA PHE A 131 -5.68 -4.68 -18.35
C PHE A 131 -6.27 -5.57 -17.26
N VAL A 132 -6.42 -5.11 -16.01
CA VAL A 132 -6.80 -5.95 -14.84
C VAL A 132 -8.20 -5.67 -14.26
N PRO A 133 -8.97 -4.80 -14.91
CA PRO A 133 -10.08 -4.01 -14.33
C PRO A 133 -10.15 -3.99 -12.79
N GLU A 134 -9.30 -3.20 -12.14
CA GLU A 134 -9.33 -3.05 -10.69
C GLU A 134 -10.60 -2.36 -10.18
N PRO A 135 -11.08 -2.71 -8.96
CA PRO A 135 -12.18 -1.98 -8.33
C PRO A 135 -11.86 -0.49 -8.16
N LYS A 136 -12.87 0.37 -8.30
CA LYS A 136 -12.71 1.83 -8.23
C LYS A 136 -12.11 2.29 -6.90
N GLU A 137 -12.47 1.63 -5.81
CA GLU A 137 -11.95 1.91 -4.47
C GLU A 137 -10.43 1.72 -4.39
N MET A 138 -9.89 0.72 -5.10
CA MET A 138 -8.44 0.50 -5.19
C MET A 138 -7.77 1.56 -6.06
N LEU A 139 -8.38 1.97 -7.17
CA LEU A 139 -7.84 3.07 -7.99
C LEU A 139 -7.79 4.39 -7.19
N TYR A 140 -8.83 4.71 -6.42
CA TYR A 140 -8.82 5.87 -5.53
C TYR A 140 -7.78 5.74 -4.41
N HIS A 141 -7.57 4.53 -3.88
CA HIS A 141 -6.47 4.26 -2.96
C HIS A 141 -5.10 4.55 -3.59
N HIS A 142 -4.84 4.05 -4.80
CA HIS A 142 -3.59 4.28 -5.53
C HIS A 142 -3.33 5.77 -5.78
N ILE A 143 -4.36 6.51 -6.20
CA ILE A 143 -4.28 7.97 -6.37
C ILE A 143 -3.99 8.67 -5.04
N GLY A 144 -4.67 8.30 -3.96
CA GLY A 144 -4.46 8.89 -2.64
C GLY A 144 -3.04 8.67 -2.13
N VAL A 145 -2.51 7.45 -2.25
CA VAL A 145 -1.13 7.13 -1.87
C VAL A 145 -0.13 7.94 -2.70
N MET A 146 -0.37 8.10 -4.01
CA MET A 146 0.50 8.92 -4.88
C MET A 146 0.50 10.41 -4.48
N VAL A 147 -0.65 10.95 -4.06
CA VAL A 147 -0.75 12.34 -3.56
C VAL A 147 0.09 12.52 -2.30
N VAL A 148 -0.07 11.65 -1.30
CA VAL A 148 0.70 11.75 -0.04
C VAL A 148 2.19 11.49 -0.30
N GLY A 149 2.52 10.54 -1.18
CA GLY A 149 3.90 10.31 -1.61
C GLY A 149 4.53 11.52 -2.28
N SER A 150 3.76 12.29 -3.05
CA SER A 150 4.24 13.50 -3.71
C SER A 150 4.61 14.61 -2.73
N LEU A 151 3.92 14.68 -1.58
CA LEU A 151 4.31 15.59 -0.49
C LEU A 151 5.72 15.23 0.01
N SER A 152 5.99 13.96 0.32
CA SER A 152 7.31 13.50 0.73
C SER A 152 8.38 13.69 -0.37
N ALA A 153 8.06 13.39 -1.63
CA ALA A 153 9.05 13.40 -2.71
C ALA A 153 9.48 14.80 -3.17
N PHE A 154 8.62 15.82 -3.00
CA PHE A 154 8.82 17.12 -3.65
C PHE A 154 8.75 18.34 -2.71
N PHE A 155 8.20 18.21 -1.50
CA PHE A 155 8.09 19.34 -0.57
C PHE A 155 9.24 19.34 0.44
N THR A 156 9.67 20.53 0.84
CA THR A 156 10.67 20.69 1.92
C THR A 156 10.15 20.10 3.23
N ASN A 157 8.89 20.41 3.56
CA ASN A 157 8.18 19.89 4.71
C ASN A 157 7.46 18.58 4.32
N GLY A 158 8.26 17.56 4.01
CA GLY A 158 7.80 16.32 3.37
C GLY A 158 7.33 15.21 4.31
N PHE A 159 7.52 15.34 5.63
CA PHE A 159 7.13 14.34 6.64
C PHE A 159 7.77 12.95 6.45
N ARG A 160 8.99 12.91 5.93
CA ARG A 160 9.71 11.68 5.52
C ARG A 160 9.95 10.69 6.66
N TYR A 161 9.93 11.16 7.90
CA TYR A 161 9.92 10.31 9.10
C TYR A 161 8.84 9.23 9.04
N HIS A 162 7.70 9.50 8.42
CA HIS A 162 6.59 8.55 8.33
C HIS A 162 6.66 7.62 7.10
N ASP A 163 7.57 7.85 6.16
CA ASP A 163 7.67 7.07 4.92
C ASP A 163 7.91 5.57 5.16
N PRO A 164 8.81 5.15 6.10
CA PRO A 164 8.99 3.72 6.43
C PRO A 164 7.70 3.02 6.83
N PHE A 165 6.81 3.73 7.52
CA PHE A 165 5.53 3.19 7.91
C PHE A 165 4.53 3.22 6.74
N PHE A 166 4.23 4.40 6.20
CA PHE A 166 3.13 4.59 5.24
C PHE A 166 3.40 4.02 3.85
N PHE A 167 4.65 3.99 3.41
CA PHE A 167 5.00 3.50 2.07
C PHE A 167 5.69 2.16 2.10
N GLY A 168 6.07 1.68 3.29
CA GLY A 168 6.80 0.44 3.45
C GLY A 168 6.06 -0.58 4.31
N LEU A 169 6.08 -0.43 5.63
CA LEU A 169 5.60 -1.43 6.58
C LEU A 169 4.16 -1.88 6.31
N ILE A 170 3.26 -0.96 5.98
CA ILE A 170 1.86 -1.32 5.67
C ILE A 170 1.71 -2.16 4.40
N GLU A 171 2.67 -2.10 3.47
CA GLU A 171 2.64 -2.91 2.24
C GLU A 171 2.99 -4.37 2.48
N SER A 172 3.56 -4.70 3.65
CA SER A 172 3.78 -6.09 4.04
C SER A 172 2.47 -6.91 4.07
N SER A 173 1.33 -6.30 4.44
CA SER A 173 0.02 -6.97 4.40
C SER A 173 -0.55 -7.14 2.98
N SER A 174 -0.02 -6.41 1.99
CA SER A 174 -0.46 -6.49 0.59
C SER A 174 0.04 -7.77 -0.09
N VAL A 175 1.18 -8.32 0.35
CA VAL A 175 1.71 -9.58 -0.18
C VAL A 175 0.76 -10.76 0.06
N PRO A 176 0.34 -11.10 1.30
CA PRO A 176 -0.60 -12.18 1.53
C PRO A 176 -1.98 -11.91 0.91
N LEU A 177 -2.40 -10.65 0.78
CA LEU A 177 -3.62 -10.28 0.07
C LEU A 177 -3.60 -10.70 -1.41
N VAL A 178 -2.51 -10.39 -2.12
CA VAL A 178 -2.39 -10.73 -3.54
C VAL A 178 -2.38 -12.26 -3.72
N VAL A 179 -1.66 -12.99 -2.86
CA VAL A 179 -1.64 -14.46 -2.88
C VAL A 179 -3.03 -15.03 -2.58
N MET A 180 -3.75 -14.49 -1.59
CA MET A 180 -5.13 -14.90 -1.29
C MET A 180 -6.04 -14.71 -2.51
N ASN A 181 -5.93 -13.56 -3.19
CA ASN A 181 -6.70 -13.27 -4.40
C ASN A 181 -6.35 -14.21 -5.56
N MET A 182 -5.08 -14.64 -5.68
CA MET A 182 -4.67 -15.65 -6.66
C MET A 182 -5.32 -17.00 -6.39
N LEU A 183 -5.35 -17.44 -5.13
CA LEU A 183 -6.00 -18.70 -4.74
C LEU A 183 -7.51 -18.65 -4.95
N ARG A 184 -8.16 -17.54 -4.59
CA ARG A 184 -9.60 -17.34 -4.77
C ARG A 184 -10.02 -17.40 -6.24
N ASP A 185 -9.21 -16.86 -7.13
CA ASP A 185 -9.49 -16.87 -8.57
C ASP A 185 -9.26 -18.25 -9.23
N SER A 186 -8.63 -19.19 -8.52
CA SER A 186 -8.40 -20.55 -9.00
C SER A 186 -9.04 -21.57 -8.05
N PRO A 187 -10.38 -21.79 -8.13
CA PRO A 187 -11.10 -22.69 -7.22
C PRO A 187 -10.50 -24.09 -7.14
N LYS A 188 -10.00 -24.62 -8.28
CA LYS A 188 -9.29 -25.92 -8.32
C LYS A 188 -8.04 -25.95 -7.45
N THR A 189 -7.30 -24.85 -7.39
CA THR A 189 -6.09 -24.74 -6.56
C THR A 189 -6.45 -24.60 -5.09
N ALA A 190 -7.47 -23.79 -4.79
CA ALA A 190 -7.98 -23.63 -3.43
C ALA A 190 -8.51 -24.94 -2.83
N THR A 191 -9.23 -25.76 -3.61
CA THR A 191 -9.73 -27.07 -3.15
C THR A 191 -8.62 -28.12 -3.03
N LYS A 192 -7.59 -28.05 -3.89
CA LYS A 192 -6.43 -28.94 -3.81
C LYS A 192 -5.52 -28.62 -2.61
N HIS A 193 -5.44 -27.35 -2.22
CA HIS A 193 -4.58 -26.88 -1.12
C HIS A 193 -5.37 -26.09 -0.05
N PRO A 194 -6.33 -26.73 0.63
CA PRO A 194 -7.24 -26.05 1.56
C PRO A 194 -6.51 -25.44 2.76
N VAL A 195 -5.48 -26.14 3.27
CA VAL A 195 -4.64 -25.66 4.38
C VAL A 195 -3.87 -24.40 3.98
N ALA A 196 -3.24 -24.39 2.80
CA ALA A 196 -2.51 -23.22 2.31
C ALA A 196 -3.46 -22.02 2.11
N ASN A 197 -4.65 -22.25 1.56
CA ASN A 197 -5.66 -21.21 1.40
C ASN A 197 -6.10 -20.61 2.75
N ALA A 198 -6.33 -21.46 3.75
CA ALA A 198 -6.66 -21.00 5.10
C ALA A 198 -5.51 -20.21 5.75
N LEU A 199 -4.27 -20.71 5.66
CA LEU A 199 -3.09 -20.04 6.22
C LEU A 199 -2.81 -18.69 5.57
N VAL A 200 -2.94 -18.58 4.24
CA VAL A 200 -2.77 -17.31 3.51
C VAL A 200 -3.86 -16.31 3.91
N GLY A 201 -5.13 -16.76 4.00
CA GLY A 201 -6.23 -15.91 4.45
C GLY A 201 -6.05 -15.41 5.88
N LEU A 202 -5.62 -16.29 6.80
CA LEU A 202 -5.32 -15.92 8.18
C LEU A 202 -4.14 -14.94 8.26
N SER A 203 -3.07 -15.21 7.50
CA SER A 203 -1.89 -14.33 7.44
C SER A 203 -2.25 -12.93 6.93
N PHE A 204 -3.09 -12.84 5.90
CA PHE A 204 -3.63 -11.57 5.43
C PHE A 204 -4.46 -10.87 6.51
N ALA A 205 -5.41 -11.56 7.13
CA ALA A 205 -6.29 -10.97 8.13
C ALA A 205 -5.48 -10.42 9.33
N LEU A 206 -4.55 -11.19 9.87
CA LEU A 206 -3.71 -10.78 10.99
C LEU A 206 -2.80 -9.61 10.62
N SER A 207 -2.05 -9.72 9.51
CA SER A 207 -1.14 -8.66 9.08
C SER A 207 -1.88 -7.36 8.78
N PHE A 208 -3.06 -7.42 8.16
CA PHE A 208 -3.88 -6.24 7.88
C PHE A 208 -4.36 -5.56 9.16
N ILE A 209 -4.92 -6.32 10.11
CA ILE A 209 -5.44 -5.76 11.36
C ILE A 209 -4.30 -5.13 12.19
N VAL A 210 -3.17 -5.81 12.31
CA VAL A 210 -2.02 -5.29 13.06
C VAL A 210 -1.47 -4.02 12.41
N THR A 211 -1.09 -4.08 11.13
CA THR A 211 -0.35 -2.99 10.49
C THR A 211 -1.25 -1.83 10.04
N ARG A 212 -2.44 -2.12 9.50
CA ARG A 212 -3.32 -1.13 8.87
C ARG A 212 -4.46 -0.63 9.78
N VAL A 213 -4.66 -1.26 10.94
CA VAL A 213 -5.61 -0.75 11.95
C VAL A 213 -4.84 -0.32 13.20
N PHE A 214 -4.22 -1.25 13.93
CA PHE A 214 -3.62 -0.91 15.22
C PHE A 214 -2.41 0.03 15.09
N MET A 215 -1.46 -0.28 14.21
CA MET A 215 -0.28 0.58 14.03
C MET A 215 -0.59 1.84 13.20
N TRP A 216 -1.58 1.78 12.31
CA TRP A 216 -1.95 2.91 11.45
C TRP A 216 -2.50 4.10 12.24
N MET A 217 -3.40 3.86 13.20
CA MET A 217 -4.09 4.95 13.92
C MET A 217 -3.14 5.95 14.59
N PRO A 218 -2.15 5.54 15.42
CA PRO A 218 -1.25 6.51 16.03
C PRO A 218 -0.39 7.25 15.00
N GLN A 219 0.06 6.57 13.94
CA GLN A 219 0.89 7.17 12.89
C GLN A 219 0.09 8.18 12.05
N ALA A 220 -1.13 7.84 11.66
CA ALA A 220 -2.04 8.72 10.92
C ALA A 220 -2.46 9.93 11.76
N PHE A 221 -2.78 9.72 13.05
CA PHE A 221 -3.13 10.81 13.95
C PHE A 221 -1.98 11.80 14.09
N ASP A 222 -0.76 11.30 14.31
CA ASP A 222 0.40 12.16 14.46
C ASP A 222 0.73 12.91 13.16
N PHE A 223 0.72 12.23 12.01
CA PHE A 223 0.88 12.88 10.70
C PHE A 223 -0.15 13.99 10.49
N ILE A 224 -1.44 13.70 10.75
CA ILE A 224 -2.52 14.68 10.61
C ILE A 224 -2.32 15.87 11.55
N ARG A 225 -1.92 15.63 12.81
CA ARG A 225 -1.61 16.69 13.78
C ARG A 225 -0.50 17.61 13.26
N LEU A 226 0.62 17.05 12.84
CA LEU A 226 1.76 17.82 12.36
C LEU A 226 1.43 18.57 11.05
N ALA A 227 0.76 17.90 10.12
CA ALA A 227 0.31 18.52 8.87
C ALA A 227 -0.70 19.64 9.13
N ALA A 228 -1.62 19.48 10.09
CA ALA A 228 -2.59 20.50 10.47
C ALA A 228 -1.88 21.74 11.06
N MET A 229 -0.93 21.54 11.98
CA MET A 229 -0.12 22.63 12.54
C MET A 229 0.67 23.37 11.45
N MET A 230 1.30 22.64 10.53
CA MET A 230 2.00 23.22 9.38
C MET A 230 1.04 23.99 8.48
N SER A 231 -0.15 23.45 8.18
CA SER A 231 -1.13 24.10 7.31
C SER A 231 -1.71 25.39 7.92
N TYR A 232 -1.84 25.44 9.25
CA TYR A 232 -2.34 26.60 9.98
C TYR A 232 -1.35 27.76 9.97
N THR A 233 -0.06 27.44 10.11
CA THR A 233 1.03 28.42 10.16
C THR A 233 1.61 28.79 8.78
N CYS A 234 1.26 28.05 7.72
CA CYS A 234 1.79 28.27 6.38
C CYS A 234 1.22 29.55 5.74
N ALA A 235 2.10 30.51 5.44
CA ALA A 235 1.74 31.70 4.68
C ALA A 235 1.55 31.42 3.17
N GLY A 236 2.27 30.43 2.63
CA GLY A 236 2.25 30.09 1.21
C GLY A 236 1.00 29.32 0.79
N TYR A 237 0.26 29.84 -0.19
CA TYR A 237 -0.99 29.22 -0.67
C TYR A 237 -0.81 27.78 -1.19
N LEU A 238 0.22 27.55 -2.02
CA LEU A 238 0.49 26.22 -2.59
C LEU A 238 0.87 25.20 -1.52
N GLY A 239 1.71 25.59 -0.56
CA GLY A 239 2.08 24.74 0.58
C GLY A 239 0.86 24.35 1.40
N LYS A 240 0.03 25.34 1.72
CA LYS A 240 -1.22 25.14 2.46
C LYS A 240 -2.18 24.20 1.75
N ILE A 241 -2.39 24.36 0.44
CA ILE A 241 -3.24 23.44 -0.34
C ILE A 241 -2.69 22.02 -0.29
N GLY A 242 -1.39 21.85 -0.57
CA GLY A 242 -0.77 20.51 -0.56
C GLY A 242 -0.94 19.79 0.77
N LEU A 243 -0.76 20.51 1.88
CA LEU A 243 -0.94 19.98 3.24
C LEU A 243 -2.40 19.64 3.53
N VAL A 244 -3.33 20.56 3.29
CA VAL A 244 -4.77 20.35 3.52
C VAL A 244 -5.28 19.17 2.69
N PHE A 245 -4.87 19.09 1.43
CA PHE A 245 -5.26 18.00 0.55
C PHE A 245 -4.69 16.66 1.04
N SER A 246 -3.44 16.63 1.51
CA SER A 246 -2.83 15.43 2.11
C SER A 246 -3.55 14.97 3.38
N ILE A 247 -4.01 15.92 4.22
CA ILE A 247 -4.84 15.60 5.41
C ILE A 247 -6.16 14.95 4.99
N VAL A 248 -6.86 15.53 4.01
CA VAL A 248 -8.13 14.99 3.50
C VAL A 248 -7.93 13.58 2.94
N VAL A 249 -6.86 13.37 2.16
CA VAL A 249 -6.50 12.06 1.63
C VAL A 249 -6.16 11.08 2.74
N CYS A 250 -5.44 11.50 3.79
CA CYS A 250 -5.13 10.63 4.93
C CYS A 250 -6.41 10.19 5.67
N PHE A 251 -7.39 11.08 5.86
CA PHE A 251 -8.70 10.70 6.39
C PHE A 251 -9.42 9.71 5.49
N PHE A 252 -9.44 9.94 4.18
CA PHE A 252 -10.02 9.03 3.21
C PHE A 252 -9.36 7.63 3.26
N LEU A 253 -8.03 7.57 3.26
CA LEU A 253 -7.29 6.32 3.36
C LEU A 253 -7.57 5.60 4.68
N THR A 254 -7.67 6.34 5.80
CA THR A 254 -8.04 5.77 7.10
C THR A 254 -9.44 5.17 7.09
N ALA A 255 -10.42 5.88 6.54
CA ALA A 255 -11.78 5.38 6.41
C ALA A 255 -11.83 4.11 5.54
N LEU A 256 -11.04 4.06 4.47
CA LEU A 256 -10.92 2.88 3.62
C LEU A 256 -10.32 1.70 4.39
N GLN A 257 -9.27 1.90 5.20
CA GLN A 257 -8.71 0.83 6.04
C GLN A 257 -9.76 0.26 7.00
N LEU A 258 -10.53 1.13 7.67
CA LEU A 258 -11.59 0.70 8.58
C LEU A 258 -12.72 -0.05 7.88
N PHE A 259 -13.09 0.39 6.67
CA PHE A 259 -14.07 -0.31 5.84
C PHE A 259 -13.64 -1.75 5.51
N TRP A 260 -12.39 -1.93 5.10
CA TRP A 260 -11.84 -3.27 4.82
C TRP A 260 -11.64 -4.11 6.07
N ALA A 261 -11.21 -3.52 7.19
CA ALA A 261 -11.13 -4.19 8.48
C ALA A 261 -12.49 -4.77 8.90
N GLY A 262 -13.57 -3.99 8.73
CA GLY A 262 -14.93 -4.46 8.99
C GLY A 262 -15.32 -5.67 8.11
N LYS A 263 -14.93 -5.68 6.84
CA LYS A 263 -15.15 -6.84 5.95
C LYS A 263 -14.35 -8.07 6.39
N ILE A 264 -13.09 -7.88 6.78
CA ILE A 264 -12.22 -8.97 7.24
C ILE A 264 -12.79 -9.59 8.52
N ILE A 265 -13.15 -8.77 9.52
CA ILE A 265 -13.71 -9.24 10.79
C ILE A 265 -15.00 -10.03 10.55
N ARG A 266 -15.91 -9.52 9.72
CA ARG A 266 -17.14 -10.25 9.36
C ARG A 266 -16.84 -11.59 8.66
N GLY A 267 -15.84 -11.61 7.77
CA GLY A 267 -15.40 -12.83 7.10
C GLY A 267 -14.86 -13.87 8.08
N VAL A 268 -14.03 -13.46 9.04
CA VAL A 268 -13.49 -14.34 10.09
C VAL A 268 -14.60 -14.87 10.99
N LEU A 269 -15.51 -14.01 11.47
CA LEU A 269 -16.64 -14.42 12.32
C LEU A 269 -17.56 -15.42 11.61
N ALA A 270 -17.83 -15.24 10.33
CA ALA A 270 -18.65 -16.18 9.56
C ALA A 270 -18.02 -17.59 9.50
N VAL A 271 -16.69 -17.68 9.41
CA VAL A 271 -15.98 -18.96 9.42
C VAL A 271 -16.07 -19.63 10.79
N VAL A 272 -15.89 -18.86 11.88
CA VAL A 272 -15.97 -19.39 13.25
C VAL A 272 -17.37 -19.91 13.57
N VAL A 273 -18.41 -19.13 13.26
CA VAL A 273 -19.81 -19.55 13.49
C VAL A 273 -20.15 -20.81 12.67
N ALA A 274 -19.66 -20.90 11.43
CA ALA A 274 -19.87 -22.09 10.61
C ALA A 274 -19.15 -23.34 11.16
N SER A 275 -17.96 -23.20 11.76
CA SER A 275 -17.26 -24.32 12.39
C SER A 275 -17.95 -24.83 13.65
N ASP A 276 -18.58 -23.93 14.43
CA ASP A 276 -19.31 -24.32 15.64
C ASP A 276 -20.59 -25.08 15.30
N GLY A 277 -21.33 -24.64 14.28
CA GLY A 277 -22.58 -25.30 13.84
C GLY A 277 -22.39 -26.72 13.27
N ASP A 278 -21.26 -27.01 12.64
CA ASP A 278 -20.96 -28.36 12.11
C ASP A 278 -20.56 -29.35 13.23
N SER A 279 -20.11 -28.84 14.39
CA SER A 279 -19.75 -29.65 15.55
C SER A 279 -20.96 -30.21 16.30
N ASP A 280 -22.07 -29.47 16.35
CA ASP A 280 -23.32 -29.90 16.98
C ASP A 280 -24.09 -30.92 16.13
N GLY A 281 -24.06 -30.77 14.80
CA GLY A 281 -24.69 -31.73 13.87
C GLY A 281 -24.02 -33.12 13.86
N LYS A 282 -22.72 -33.20 14.15
CA LYS A 282 -21.99 -34.49 14.24
C LYS A 282 -22.16 -35.18 15.59
N LYS A 283 -22.43 -34.45 16.68
CA LYS A 283 -22.80 -35.05 17.97
C LYS A 283 -24.20 -35.68 17.94
N ALA A 284 -25.15 -35.07 17.24
CA ALA A 284 -26.50 -35.61 17.10
C ALA A 284 -26.57 -36.92 16.29
N LYS A 285 -25.62 -37.17 15.37
CA LYS A 285 -25.59 -38.38 14.52
C LYS A 285 -24.87 -39.59 15.13
N LYS A 286 -24.23 -39.45 16.29
CA LYS A 286 -23.56 -40.55 17.01
C LYS A 286 -24.41 -41.14 18.15
N VAL A 287 -25.64 -40.67 18.30
CA VAL A 287 -26.64 -41.20 19.23
C VAL A 287 -27.80 -41.73 18.39
N ASN A 288 -27.56 -42.86 17.69
CA ASN A 288 -28.58 -43.77 17.14
C ASN A 288 -27.89 -45.05 16.67
#